data_AF-A0A950B7S4-F1
#
_entry.id   AF-A0A950B7S4-F1
#
_cell.length_a   1.000
_cell.length_b   1.000
_cell.length_c   1.000
_cell.angle_alpha   90.00
_cell.angle_beta   90.00
_cell.angle_gamma   90.00
#
_symmetry.space_group_name_H-M   'P 1'
#
loop_
_entity.id
_entity.type
_entity.pdbx_description
1 polymer ?
#
loop_
_entity_poly.entity_id
_entity_poly.type
_entity_poly.pdbx_seq_one_letter_code
_entity_poly.pdbx_strand_id
1 'polypeptide(L)'
;AGGYVLSPMEQGLRLSTGVELNHCDAPMKPQQLEAAEAAARQALPLGQRLEQPLWMGRRPTLPDSRPVIGEMPGRPGLWLAFGHQHIGFSTGPGTAALLAALMLGDPQLPLDPRPFRASRFL
;
A
#
# COMPACT_ATOMS: atom_id res chain seq x y z
N ALA A 1 -14.70 -0.30 -17.14
CA ALA A 1 -13.39 -0.62 -16.54
C ALA A 1 -13.19 0.29 -15.34
N GLY A 2 -12.53 -0.18 -14.27
CA GLY A 2 -12.06 0.72 -13.20
C GLY A 2 -11.00 1.70 -13.74
N GLY A 3 -10.58 2.65 -12.92
CA GLY A 3 -9.49 3.58 -13.28
C GLY A 3 -8.14 2.89 -13.46
N TYR A 4 -7.25 3.51 -14.22
CA TYR A 4 -5.84 3.14 -14.32
C TYR A 4 -4.96 4.38 -14.13
N VAL A 5 -3.70 4.16 -13.78
CA VAL A 5 -2.69 5.20 -13.66
C VAL A 5 -1.56 4.88 -14.63
N LEU A 6 -1.12 5.90 -15.38
CA LEU A 6 0.09 5.87 -16.18
C LEU A 6 1.12 6.77 -15.50
N SER A 7 2.24 6.18 -15.08
CA SER A 7 3.35 6.91 -14.45
C SER A 7 4.60 6.83 -15.31
N PRO A 8 5.26 7.96 -15.62
CA PRO A 8 6.58 7.92 -16.23
C PRO A 8 7.60 7.33 -15.25
N MET A 9 8.38 6.37 -15.73
CA MET A 9 9.48 5.72 -15.05
C MET A 9 10.74 5.84 -15.92
N GLU A 10 11.90 5.52 -15.36
CA GLU A 10 13.19 5.58 -16.09
C GLU A 10 13.18 4.77 -17.40
N GLN A 11 12.51 3.61 -17.42
CA GLN A 11 12.45 2.71 -18.57
C GLN A 11 11.23 2.93 -19.47
N GLY A 12 10.35 3.88 -19.15
CA GLY A 12 9.13 4.14 -19.93
C GLY A 12 7.89 4.35 -19.07
N LEU A 13 6.70 4.15 -19.66
CA LEU A 13 5.43 4.34 -18.97
C LEU A 13 5.03 3.05 -18.22
N ARG A 14 4.74 3.18 -16.93
CA ARG A 14 4.15 2.11 -16.12
C ARG A 14 2.64 2.28 -16.04
N LEU A 15 1.92 1.29 -16.55
CA LEU A 15 0.47 1.16 -16.38
C LEU A 15 0.18 0.36 -15.12
N SER A 16 -0.55 0.96 -14.18
CA SER A 16 -1.01 0.29 -12.95
C SER A 16 -2.53 0.36 -12.86
N THR A 17 -3.15 -0.74 -12.47
CA THR A 17 -4.61 -0.84 -12.32
C THR A 17 -4.96 -2.03 -11.44
N GLY A 18 -6.25 -2.22 -11.23
CA GLY A 18 -6.78 -3.43 -10.62
C GLY A 18 -6.69 -3.43 -9.10
N VAL A 19 -7.72 -4.03 -8.53
CA VAL A 19 -7.81 -4.46 -7.13
C VAL A 19 -8.67 -5.71 -7.14
N GLU A 20 -8.22 -6.74 -6.43
CA GLU A 20 -8.97 -7.97 -6.21
C GLU A 20 -8.91 -8.31 -4.72
N LEU A 21 -10.06 -8.76 -4.18
CA LEU A 21 -10.11 -9.41 -2.87
C LEU A 21 -10.08 -10.92 -3.12
N ASN A 22 -8.95 -11.55 -2.82
CA ASN A 22 -8.74 -12.98 -3.03
C ASN A 22 -7.76 -13.53 -2.00
N HIS A 23 -7.55 -14.85 -2.00
CA HIS A 23 -6.51 -15.49 -1.20
C HIS A 23 -5.13 -14.90 -1.53
N CYS A 24 -4.25 -14.83 -0.53
CA CYS A 24 -2.91 -14.27 -0.72
C CYS A 24 -2.12 -14.99 -1.82
N ASP A 25 -2.27 -16.30 -1.97
CA ASP A 25 -1.52 -17.09 -2.95
C ASP A 25 -2.30 -17.37 -4.23
N ALA A 26 -3.41 -16.66 -4.44
CA ALA A 26 -4.17 -16.77 -5.68
C ALA A 26 -3.30 -16.40 -6.90
N PRO A 27 -3.43 -17.14 -8.02
CA PRO A 27 -2.70 -16.81 -9.24
C PRO A 27 -3.18 -15.46 -9.78
N MET A 28 -2.28 -14.73 -10.44
CA MET A 28 -2.62 -13.49 -11.12
C MET A 28 -3.69 -13.71 -12.20
N LYS A 29 -4.62 -12.75 -12.30
CA LYS A 29 -5.66 -12.65 -13.33
C LYS A 29 -5.43 -11.41 -14.20
N PRO A 30 -5.11 -11.56 -15.51
CA PRO A 30 -4.69 -10.42 -16.33
C PRO A 30 -5.84 -9.52 -16.81
N GLN A 31 -7.10 -9.92 -16.63
CA GLN A 31 -8.26 -9.29 -17.28
C GLN A 31 -8.40 -7.79 -16.95
N GLN A 32 -8.15 -7.39 -15.70
CA GLN A 32 -8.19 -5.97 -15.31
C GLN A 32 -7.09 -5.17 -16.01
N LEU A 33 -5.89 -5.74 -16.13
CA LEU A 33 -4.75 -5.10 -16.79
C LEU A 33 -4.97 -5.00 -18.30
N GLU A 34 -5.46 -6.06 -18.94
CA GLU A 34 -5.77 -6.08 -20.38
C GLU A 34 -6.83 -5.05 -20.74
N ALA A 35 -7.91 -4.96 -19.95
CA ALA A 35 -8.95 -3.96 -20.17
C ALA A 35 -8.42 -2.53 -19.98
N ALA A 36 -7.57 -2.30 -18.98
CA ALA A 36 -6.96 -0.99 -18.75
C ALA A 36 -5.98 -0.61 -19.85
N GLU A 37 -5.18 -1.54 -20.35
CA GLU A 37 -4.27 -1.28 -21.46
C GLU A 37 -5.02 -0.98 -22.75
N ALA A 38 -6.09 -1.72 -23.05
CA ALA A 38 -6.95 -1.42 -24.20
C ALA A 38 -7.50 0.01 -24.13
N ALA A 39 -7.95 0.45 -22.95
CA ALA A 39 -8.40 1.82 -22.73
C ALA A 39 -7.24 2.85 -22.80
N ALA A 40 -6.07 2.53 -22.27
CA ALA A 40 -4.90 3.41 -22.31
C ALA A 40 -4.38 3.64 -23.73
N ARG A 41 -4.43 2.61 -24.59
CA ARG A 41 -4.07 2.70 -26.02
C ARG A 41 -5.03 3.56 -26.84
N GLN A 42 -6.27 3.72 -26.40
CA GLN A 42 -7.21 4.66 -27.01
C GLN A 42 -6.88 6.12 -26.64
N ALA A 43 -6.30 6.34 -25.45
CA ALA A 43 -5.96 7.66 -24.96
C ALA A 43 -4.58 8.15 -25.41
N LEU A 44 -3.59 7.24 -25.53
CA LEU A 44 -2.21 7.56 -25.88
C LEU A 44 -1.63 6.50 -26.82
N PRO A 45 -0.74 6.88 -27.76
CA PRO A 45 -0.05 5.94 -28.63
C PRO A 45 1.03 5.18 -27.84
N LEU A 46 0.63 4.11 -27.14
CA LEU A 46 1.56 3.28 -26.37
C LEU A 46 2.34 2.33 -27.30
N GLY A 47 3.64 2.19 -27.04
CA GLY A 47 4.49 1.22 -27.73
C GLY A 47 4.20 -0.24 -27.34
N GLN A 48 5.14 -1.13 -27.66
CA GLN A 48 5.10 -2.52 -27.21
C GLN A 48 5.33 -2.61 -25.69
N ARG A 49 4.80 -3.67 -25.06
CA ARG A 49 5.08 -3.96 -23.65
C ARG A 49 6.57 -4.26 -23.46
N LEU A 50 7.17 -3.67 -22.43
CA LEU A 50 8.59 -3.85 -22.13
C LEU A 50 8.86 -5.00 -21.14
N GLU A 51 8.03 -5.15 -20.11
CA GLU A 51 8.26 -6.10 -19.01
C GLU A 51 7.35 -7.34 -19.09
N GLN A 52 7.96 -8.52 -18.86
CA GLN A 52 7.29 -9.80 -18.56
C GLN A 52 8.11 -10.59 -17.52
N PRO A 53 7.48 -11.36 -16.60
CA PRO A 53 6.04 -11.52 -16.44
C PRO A 53 5.37 -10.27 -15.86
N LEU A 54 4.06 -10.19 -16.00
CA LEU A 54 3.26 -9.15 -15.34
C LEU A 54 3.52 -9.18 -13.82
N TRP A 55 3.54 -8.02 -13.20
CA TRP A 55 3.73 -7.89 -11.75
C TRP A 55 2.40 -7.73 -11.00
N MET A 56 2.29 -8.36 -9.83
CA MET A 56 1.19 -8.17 -8.87
C MET A 56 1.74 -8.05 -7.45
N GLY A 57 1.25 -7.06 -6.71
CA GLY A 57 1.57 -6.84 -5.30
C GLY A 57 0.39 -7.13 -4.38
N ARG A 58 0.69 -7.54 -3.15
CA ARG A 58 -0.29 -7.75 -2.07
C ARG A 58 -0.30 -6.53 -1.17
N ARG A 59 -1.49 -6.00 -0.88
CA ARG A 59 -1.66 -4.82 -0.02
C ARG A 59 -2.00 -5.30 1.40
N PRO A 60 -1.22 -4.92 2.42
CA PRO A 60 -1.57 -5.23 3.80
C PRO A 60 -2.71 -4.29 4.22
N THR A 61 -3.95 -4.71 3.98
CA THR A 61 -5.15 -3.92 4.25
C THR A 61 -5.88 -4.46 5.46
N LEU A 62 -6.12 -3.59 6.45
CA LEU A 62 -6.90 -3.91 7.64
C LEU A 62 -8.38 -3.52 7.45
N PRO A 63 -9.32 -4.14 8.17
CA PRO A 63 -10.77 -3.92 7.96
C PRO A 63 -11.23 -2.48 8.12
N ASP A 64 -10.54 -1.69 8.95
CA ASP A 64 -10.86 -0.28 9.21
C ASP A 64 -10.08 0.70 8.33
N SER A 65 -9.31 0.19 7.36
CA SER A 65 -8.47 0.97 6.45
C SER A 65 -7.36 1.80 7.11
N ARG A 66 -7.01 1.55 8.37
CA ARG A 66 -5.94 2.27 9.10
C ARG A 66 -4.75 1.34 9.37
N PRO A 67 -3.50 1.84 9.37
CA PRO A 67 -2.36 1.04 9.78
C PRO A 67 -2.37 0.75 11.29
N VAL A 68 -1.69 -0.30 11.71
CA VAL A 68 -1.34 -0.53 13.12
C VAL A 68 0.05 0.07 13.36
N ILE A 69 0.12 1.03 14.28
CA ILE A 69 1.34 1.74 14.70
C ILE A 69 1.36 1.83 16.23
N GLY A 70 2.46 1.41 16.85
CA GLY A 70 2.69 1.55 18.29
C GLY A 70 3.09 0.23 18.96
N GLU A 71 3.22 0.27 20.28
CA GLU A 71 3.62 -0.88 21.10
C GLU A 71 2.47 -1.91 21.23
N MET A 72 2.82 -3.20 21.21
CA MET A 72 1.87 -4.29 21.38
C MET A 72 1.36 -4.34 22.83
N PRO A 73 0.03 -4.28 23.07
CA PRO A 73 -0.52 -4.45 24.42
C PRO A 73 -0.06 -5.74 25.08
N GLY A 74 0.43 -5.64 26.32
CA GLY A 74 0.91 -6.78 27.10
C GLY A 74 2.27 -7.35 26.68
N ARG A 75 2.98 -6.72 25.72
CA ARG A 75 4.33 -7.13 25.31
C ARG A 75 5.27 -5.92 25.21
N PRO A 76 5.81 -5.44 26.34
CA PRO A 76 6.74 -4.31 26.36
C PRO A 76 7.94 -4.53 25.43
N GLY A 77 8.30 -3.52 24.66
CA GLY A 77 9.39 -3.54 23.69
C GLY A 77 9.04 -4.13 22.32
N LEU A 78 7.84 -4.69 22.13
CA LEU A 78 7.38 -5.18 20.82
C LEU A 78 6.59 -4.08 20.10
N TRP A 79 7.15 -3.58 19.00
CA TRP A 79 6.60 -2.47 18.23
C TRP A 79 6.01 -2.92 16.90
N LEU A 80 4.89 -2.32 16.52
CA LEU A 80 4.11 -2.66 15.34
C LEU A 80 4.07 -1.46 14.38
N ALA A 81 4.25 -1.74 13.08
CA ALA A 81 4.15 -0.77 12.00
C ALA A 81 3.77 -1.46 10.68
N PHE A 82 2.49 -1.82 10.53
CA PHE A 82 1.98 -2.52 9.34
C PHE A 82 0.57 -2.05 8.97
N GLY A 83 0.02 -2.52 7.84
CA GLY A 83 -1.37 -2.26 7.47
C GLY A 83 -1.61 -1.00 6.61
N HIS A 84 -0.57 -0.46 5.97
CA HIS A 84 -0.63 0.80 5.20
C HIS A 84 -1.25 0.68 3.80
N GLN A 85 -1.86 -0.46 3.46
CA GLN A 85 -2.52 -0.67 2.18
C GLN A 85 -1.63 -0.36 0.96
N HIS A 86 -2.09 0.50 0.04
CA HIS A 86 -1.39 0.95 -1.15
C HIS A 86 -0.66 2.30 -0.96
N ILE A 87 -0.71 2.89 0.23
CA ILE A 87 -0.16 4.23 0.53
C ILE A 87 1.04 4.17 1.48
N GLY A 88 1.60 2.98 1.73
CA GLY A 88 2.72 2.78 2.65
C GLY A 88 3.98 3.56 2.26
N PHE A 89 4.25 3.72 0.96
CA PHE A 89 5.39 4.53 0.51
C PHE A 89 5.25 6.00 0.93
N SER A 90 4.07 6.60 0.70
CA SER A 90 3.81 8.00 1.06
C SER A 90 3.70 8.22 2.57
N THR A 91 3.19 7.24 3.32
CA THR A 91 2.94 7.35 4.76
C THR A 91 4.07 6.82 5.63
N GLY A 92 5.08 6.20 5.04
CA GLY A 92 6.24 5.63 5.72
C GLY A 92 7.00 6.62 6.60
N PRO A 93 7.38 7.82 6.09
CA PRO A 93 8.08 8.82 6.91
C PRO A 93 7.30 9.27 8.14
N GLY A 94 5.99 9.51 8.00
CA GLY A 94 5.12 9.88 9.13
C GLY A 94 4.97 8.75 10.15
N THR A 95 4.91 7.50 9.67
CA THR A 95 4.91 6.31 10.54
C THR A 95 6.20 6.22 11.34
N ALA A 96 7.36 6.41 10.70
CA ALA A 96 8.65 6.36 11.36
C ALA A 96 8.79 7.46 12.43
N ALA A 97 8.39 8.69 12.11
CA ALA A 97 8.42 9.81 13.05
C ALA A 97 7.55 9.54 14.29
N LEU A 98 6.31 9.07 14.09
CA LEU A 98 5.43 8.73 15.20
C LEU A 98 5.98 7.57 16.03
N LEU A 99 6.47 6.52 15.39
CA LEU A 99 6.98 5.33 16.08
C LEU A 99 8.23 5.66 16.91
N ALA A 100 9.15 6.45 16.37
CA ALA A 100 10.34 6.91 17.09
C ALA A 100 9.97 7.75 18.32
N ALA A 101 9.04 8.71 18.18
CA ALA A 101 8.56 9.52 19.30
C ALA A 101 7.94 8.65 20.40
N LEU A 102 7.14 7.65 20.03
CA LEU A 102 6.56 6.70 20.99
C LEU A 102 7.64 5.85 21.68
N MET A 103 8.62 5.33 20.93
CA MET A 103 9.72 4.51 21.46
C MET A 103 10.60 5.26 22.46
N LEU A 104 10.82 6.55 22.21
CA LEU A 104 11.66 7.41 23.05
C LEU A 104 10.89 8.05 24.22
N GLY A 105 9.58 7.82 24.30
CA GLY A 105 8.73 8.45 25.33
C GLY A 105 8.63 9.96 25.17
N ASP A 106 8.69 10.46 23.94
CA ASP A 106 8.63 11.90 23.65
C ASP A 106 7.27 12.48 24.10
N PRO A 107 7.24 13.53 24.94
CA PRO A 107 5.99 14.18 25.34
C PRO A 107 5.26 14.87 24.18
N GLN A 108 5.94 15.19 23.07
CA GLN A 108 5.37 15.88 21.91
C GLN A 108 5.28 14.95 20.69
N LEU A 109 4.16 14.25 20.59
CA LEU A 109 3.90 13.38 19.45
C LEU A 109 3.53 14.17 18.18
N PRO A 110 3.96 13.73 16.98
CA PRO A 110 3.63 14.41 15.73
C PRO A 110 2.13 14.31 15.36
N LEU A 111 1.42 13.33 15.91
CA LEU A 111 -0.03 13.15 15.79
C LEU A 111 -0.56 12.21 16.89
N ASP A 112 -1.89 12.19 17.08
CA ASP A 112 -2.54 11.29 18.05
C ASP A 112 -2.38 9.81 17.66
N PRO A 113 -1.70 8.97 18.46
CA PRO A 113 -1.47 7.57 18.12
C PRO A 113 -2.70 6.67 18.34
N ARG A 114 -3.71 7.11 19.12
CA ARG A 114 -4.83 6.26 19.55
C ARG A 114 -5.56 5.57 18.39
N PRO A 115 -5.84 6.22 17.24
CA PRO A 115 -6.50 5.57 16.11
C PRO A 115 -5.69 4.43 15.46
N PHE A 116 -4.38 4.37 15.71
CA PHE A 116 -3.46 3.42 15.08
C PHE A 116 -3.01 2.30 16.02
N ARG A 117 -3.35 2.34 17.31
CA ARG A 117 -2.96 1.30 18.27
C ARG A 117 -3.60 -0.05 17.93
N ALA A 118 -2.89 -1.14 18.21
CA ALA A 118 -3.40 -2.50 18.03
C ALA A 118 -4.61 -2.82 18.92
N SER A 119 -4.73 -2.14 20.07
CA SER A 119 -5.84 -2.27 21.03
C SER A 119 -7.23 -1.95 20.44
N ARG A 120 -7.31 -1.43 19.21
CA ARG A 120 -8.60 -1.26 18.53
C ARG A 120 -9.21 -2.57 18.02
N PHE A 121 -8.44 -3.66 18.03
CA PHE A 121 -8.88 -4.99 17.60
C PHE A 121 -8.72 -6.06 18.70
N LEU A 122 -8.16 -5.70 19.86
CA LEU A 122 -7.86 -6.60 20.97
C LEU A 122 -8.76 -6.31 22.17
#